data_AF-A0A7S0E640-F1
#
_entry.id   AF-A0A7S0E640-F1
#
_cell.length_a   1.000
_cell.length_b   1.000
_cell.length_c   1.000
_cell.angle_alpha   90.00
_cell.angle_beta   90.00
_cell.angle_gamma   90.00
#
_symmetry.space_group_name_H-M   'P 1'
#
loop_
_entity.id
_entity.type
_entity.pdbx_description
1 polymer ?
#
loop_
_entity_poly.entity_id
_entity_poly.type
_entity_poly.pdbx_seq_one_letter_code
_entity_poly.pdbx_strand_id
1 'polypeptide(L)'
;GVLPLSWVNMCEFMCNNVSQCLGDDFKGFDESSTSRSPAFDLALTTRVLSVAGMEEMPSPAPLGKGKWYGVDRNPATGTMVAEFDCPADAWFFAGAPRDDLMPYSILMEIA
;
A
#
# COMPACT_ATOMS: atom_id res chain seq x y z
N GLY A 1 -0.87 12.50 1.06
CA GLY A 1 -2.14 12.38 1.80
C GLY A 1 -1.78 12.50 3.25
N VAL A 2 -2.72 12.86 4.10
CA VAL A 2 -2.42 13.00 5.54
C VAL A 2 -2.67 11.64 6.19
N LEU A 3 -1.66 11.10 6.86
CA LEU A 3 -1.82 9.88 7.66
C LEU A 3 -2.65 10.18 8.92
N PRO A 4 -3.48 9.23 9.40
CA PRO A 4 -3.67 7.88 8.85
C PRO A 4 -4.49 7.89 7.55
N LEU A 5 -4.15 7.02 6.61
CA LEU A 5 -4.98 6.79 5.42
C LEU A 5 -6.17 5.92 5.85
N SER A 6 -7.36 6.48 5.75
CA SER A 6 -8.61 5.79 6.08
C SER A 6 -9.02 4.80 5.00
N TRP A 7 -10.05 4.00 5.27
CA TRP A 7 -10.68 3.13 4.27
C TRP A 7 -11.03 3.87 2.98
N VAL A 8 -11.56 5.09 3.08
CA VAL A 8 -11.91 5.91 1.91
C VAL A 8 -10.67 6.24 1.08
N ASN A 9 -9.56 6.61 1.73
CA ASN A 9 -8.31 6.87 1.01
C ASN A 9 -7.78 5.61 0.34
N MET A 10 -7.85 4.46 1.02
CA MET A 10 -7.46 3.18 0.43
C MET A 10 -8.35 2.81 -0.76
N CYS A 11 -9.68 3.04 -0.70
CA CYS A 11 -10.57 2.83 -1.82
C CYS A 11 -10.20 3.66 -3.05
N GLU A 12 -9.86 4.93 -2.85
CA GLU A 12 -9.40 5.80 -3.93
C GLU A 12 -8.09 5.30 -4.56
N PHE A 13 -7.17 4.79 -3.72
CA PHE A 13 -5.91 4.21 -4.17
C PHE A 13 -6.10 2.93 -5.01
N MET A 14 -7.08 2.09 -4.65
CA MET A 14 -7.38 0.83 -5.32
C MET A 14 -8.17 1.05 -6.62
N CYS A 15 -9.26 1.82 -6.55
CA CYS A 15 -10.29 1.82 -7.58
C CYS A 15 -10.28 3.06 -8.48
N ASN A 16 -9.66 4.17 -8.05
CA ASN A 16 -9.92 5.47 -8.66
C ASN A 16 -8.63 6.29 -8.82
N ASN A 17 -8.62 7.54 -8.35
CA ASN A 17 -7.55 8.50 -8.58
C ASN A 17 -6.59 8.52 -7.38
N VAL A 18 -5.30 8.38 -7.66
CA VAL A 18 -4.25 8.37 -6.63
C VAL A 18 -4.18 9.70 -5.89
N SER A 19 -4.48 10.82 -6.55
CA SER A 19 -4.54 12.14 -5.93
C SER A 19 -5.59 12.25 -4.81
N GLN A 20 -6.68 11.50 -4.90
CA GLN A 20 -7.71 11.51 -3.85
C GLN A 20 -7.26 10.74 -2.60
N CYS A 21 -6.31 9.82 -2.75
CA CYS A 21 -5.64 9.15 -1.63
C CYS A 21 -4.45 9.98 -1.10
N LEU A 22 -3.52 10.33 -1.99
CA LEU A 22 -2.20 10.85 -1.66
C LEU A 22 -2.07 12.37 -1.85
N GLY A 23 -3.14 13.08 -2.21
CA GLY A 23 -3.15 14.54 -2.37
C GLY A 23 -2.75 15.02 -3.76
N ASP A 24 -2.89 16.33 -3.98
CA ASP A 24 -2.81 16.95 -5.32
C ASP A 24 -1.45 16.81 -6.01
N ASP A 25 -0.37 16.64 -5.26
CA ASP A 25 0.97 16.37 -5.81
C ASP A 25 1.00 15.10 -6.69
N PHE A 26 0.05 14.19 -6.47
CA PHE A 26 -0.08 12.93 -7.20
C PHE A 26 -1.09 12.98 -8.36
N LYS A 27 -1.66 14.16 -8.68
CA LYS A 27 -2.65 14.30 -9.76
C LYS A 27 -2.14 13.87 -11.13
N GLY A 28 -0.84 14.01 -11.39
CA GLY A 28 -0.23 13.51 -12.63
C GLY A 28 -0.31 11.99 -12.80
N PHE A 29 -0.60 11.24 -11.73
CA PHE A 29 -0.70 9.79 -11.74
C PHE A 29 -2.13 9.27 -11.89
N ASP A 30 -3.16 10.12 -11.86
CA ASP A 30 -4.56 9.71 -11.89
C ASP A 30 -4.92 8.92 -13.17
N GLU A 31 -4.33 9.29 -14.30
CA GLU A 31 -4.51 8.62 -15.60
C GLU A 31 -3.40 7.59 -15.90
N SER A 32 -2.48 7.38 -14.95
CA SER A 32 -1.34 6.48 -15.14
C SER A 32 -1.67 5.04 -14.74
N SER A 33 -0.99 4.09 -15.38
CA SER A 33 -0.97 2.68 -14.96
C SER A 33 -0.02 2.44 -13.77
N THR A 34 0.03 3.38 -12.82
CA THR A 34 0.82 3.22 -11.61
C THR A 34 0.35 2.00 -10.80
N SER A 35 1.24 1.47 -9.97
CA SER A 35 0.90 0.35 -9.10
C SER A 35 -0.23 0.76 -8.15
N ARG A 36 -1.26 -0.08 -8.09
CA ARG A 36 -2.42 0.08 -7.21
C ARG A 36 -2.49 -1.14 -6.30
N SER A 37 -2.97 -0.93 -5.08
CA SER A 37 -3.31 -2.07 -4.22
C SER A 37 -4.46 -2.87 -4.86
N PRO A 38 -4.50 -4.20 -4.67
CA PRO A 38 -5.62 -5.02 -5.13
C PRO A 38 -6.96 -4.50 -4.56
N ALA A 39 -8.01 -4.54 -5.38
CA ALA A 39 -9.33 -4.03 -5.01
C ALA A 39 -10.29 -5.15 -4.54
N PHE A 40 -11.38 -4.75 -3.89
CA PHE A 40 -12.51 -5.61 -3.49
C PHE A 40 -12.10 -6.78 -2.60
N ASP A 41 -12.34 -8.03 -3.03
CA ASP A 41 -12.08 -9.25 -2.24
C ASP A 41 -10.60 -9.45 -1.90
N LEU A 42 -9.71 -8.76 -2.62
CA LEU A 42 -8.27 -8.75 -2.38
C LEU A 42 -7.78 -7.47 -1.68
N ALA A 43 -8.69 -6.58 -1.27
CA ALA A 43 -8.37 -5.40 -0.47
C ALA A 43 -8.07 -5.78 0.99
N LEU A 44 -6.89 -6.33 1.22
CA LEU A 44 -6.47 -6.86 2.53
C LEU A 44 -5.77 -5.81 3.41
N THR A 45 -5.97 -4.52 3.15
CA THR A 45 -5.50 -3.42 4.00
C THR A 45 -6.60 -2.39 4.13
N THR A 46 -7.13 -2.23 5.34
CA THR A 46 -8.25 -1.33 5.61
C THR A 46 -7.78 0.10 5.84
N ARG A 47 -6.61 0.28 6.47
CA ARG A 47 -6.03 1.59 6.77
C ARG A 47 -4.53 1.52 7.00
N VAL A 48 -3.85 2.63 6.72
CA VAL A 48 -2.42 2.81 7.00
C VAL A 48 -2.26 3.84 8.11
N LEU A 49 -1.69 3.42 9.23
CA LEU A 49 -1.54 4.26 10.42
C LEU A 49 -0.29 5.15 10.32
N SER A 50 0.82 4.57 9.88
CA SER A 50 2.09 5.29 9.79
C SER A 50 3.01 4.71 8.72
N VAL A 51 3.83 5.60 8.15
CA VAL A 51 4.94 5.25 7.26
C VAL A 51 6.12 6.10 7.71
N ALA A 52 7.22 5.46 8.13
CA ALA A 52 8.39 6.14 8.68
C ALA A 52 9.69 5.39 8.33
N GLY A 53 10.83 6.00 8.65
CA GLY A 53 12.14 5.34 8.54
C GLY A 53 12.73 5.26 7.13
N MET A 54 12.06 5.80 6.11
CA MET A 54 12.63 5.87 4.76
C MET A 54 13.81 6.84 4.72
N GLU A 55 14.97 6.33 4.28
CA GLU A 55 16.19 7.13 4.14
C GLU A 55 16.06 8.08 2.95
N GLU A 56 16.45 9.34 3.14
CA GLU A 56 16.52 10.31 2.06
C GLU A 56 17.72 10.02 1.16
N MET A 57 17.48 9.92 -0.14
CA MET A 57 18.54 9.63 -1.09
C MET A 57 19.29 10.93 -1.42
N PRO A 58 20.64 10.96 -1.35
CA PRO A 58 21.41 12.17 -1.62
C PRO A 58 21.13 12.71 -3.04
N SER A 59 20.95 14.03 -3.13
CA SER A 59 20.71 14.76 -4.38
C SER A 59 21.81 15.81 -4.60
N PRO A 60 22.53 15.82 -5.75
CA PRO A 60 22.41 14.86 -6.84
C PRO A 60 22.97 13.49 -6.44
N ALA A 61 22.35 12.44 -6.97
CA ALA A 61 22.82 11.08 -6.74
C ALA A 61 24.26 10.92 -7.29
N PRO A 62 25.19 10.26 -6.56
CA PRO A 62 26.54 10.04 -7.06
C PRO A 62 26.49 9.31 -8.42
N LEU A 63 27.38 9.66 -9.35
CA LEU A 63 27.44 9.05 -10.69
C LEU A 63 27.54 7.51 -10.55
N GLY A 64 26.55 6.78 -11.09
CA GLY A 64 26.47 5.31 -10.99
C GLY A 64 25.83 4.76 -9.70
N LYS A 65 25.46 5.63 -8.75
CA LYS A 65 24.59 5.35 -7.60
C LYS A 65 23.37 6.28 -7.64
N GLY A 66 22.68 6.26 -8.78
CA GLY A 66 21.44 7.01 -8.99
C GLY A 66 20.42 6.74 -7.88
N LYS A 67 19.48 7.67 -7.66
CA LYS A 67 18.26 7.42 -6.88
C LYS A 67 17.74 6.03 -7.25
N TRP A 68 17.50 5.16 -6.26
CA TRP A 68 16.92 3.83 -6.47
C TRP A 68 15.71 4.00 -7.40
N TYR A 69 15.76 3.51 -8.64
CA TYR A 69 14.70 3.71 -9.65
C TYR A 69 14.14 5.14 -9.77
N GLY A 70 14.94 6.18 -9.49
CA GLY A 70 14.50 7.58 -9.57
C GLY A 70 13.66 8.10 -8.39
N VAL A 71 13.51 7.37 -7.27
CA VAL A 71 12.78 7.87 -6.08
C VAL A 71 13.63 8.65 -5.08
N ASP A 72 13.02 9.66 -4.45
CA ASP A 72 13.65 10.57 -3.48
C ASP A 72 14.00 9.91 -2.14
N ARG A 73 13.29 8.84 -1.79
CA ARG A 73 13.49 8.09 -0.55
C ARG A 73 13.58 6.61 -0.84
N ASN A 74 14.41 5.91 -0.06
CA ASN A 74 14.56 4.47 -0.18
C ASN A 74 13.41 3.75 0.55
N PRO A 75 12.50 3.07 -0.16
CA PRO A 75 11.42 2.34 0.50
C PRO A 75 11.91 1.10 1.26
N ALA A 76 13.09 0.54 0.92
CA ALA A 76 13.60 -0.69 1.53
C ALA A 76 14.01 -0.52 3.01
N THR A 77 14.23 0.70 3.47
CA THR A 77 14.49 1.01 4.89
C THR A 77 13.25 1.50 5.63
N GLY A 78 12.15 1.70 4.90
CA GLY A 78 10.89 2.16 5.45
C GLY A 78 10.21 1.08 6.30
N THR A 79 9.40 1.54 7.25
CA THR A 79 8.45 0.71 7.98
C THR A 79 7.07 1.30 7.81
N MET A 80 6.11 0.45 7.44
CA MET A 80 4.68 0.78 7.36
C MET A 80 3.94 0.02 8.47
N VAL A 81 3.06 0.72 9.17
CA VAL A 81 2.10 0.10 10.10
C VAL A 81 0.71 0.28 9.51
N ALA A 82 0.04 -0.84 9.27
CA ALA A 82 -1.30 -0.89 8.68
C ALA A 82 -2.18 -1.90 9.42
N GLU A 83 -3.49 -1.76 9.27
CA GLU A 83 -4.48 -2.65 9.87
C GLU A 83 -5.43 -3.20 8.80
N PHE A 84 -5.86 -4.43 9.02
CA PHE A 84 -6.91 -5.09 8.25
C PHE A 84 -8.01 -5.55 9.19
N ASP A 85 -9.21 -5.02 9.01
CA ASP A 85 -10.40 -5.44 9.73
C ASP A 85 -10.91 -6.74 9.08
N CYS A 86 -10.47 -7.89 9.61
CA CYS A 86 -10.82 -9.20 9.07
C CYS A 86 -12.27 -9.60 9.43
N PRO A 87 -13.18 -9.76 8.44
CA PRO A 87 -14.54 -10.24 8.69
C PRO A 87 -14.52 -11.70 9.18
N ALA A 88 -15.42 -12.04 10.10
CA ALA A 88 -15.55 -13.41 10.60
C ALA A 88 -16.00 -14.40 9.51
N ASP A 89 -16.67 -13.91 8.48
CA ASP A 89 -17.21 -14.64 7.34
C ASP A 89 -16.43 -14.37 6.03
N ALA A 90 -15.16 -13.95 6.13
CA ALA A 90 -14.35 -13.65 4.95
C ALA A 90 -14.28 -14.84 3.98
N TRP A 91 -14.33 -14.56 2.68
CA TRP A 91 -14.44 -15.56 1.61
C TRP A 91 -13.32 -16.62 1.66
N PHE A 92 -12.12 -16.21 2.07
CA PHE A 92 -10.95 -17.08 2.12
C PHE A 92 -11.00 -18.11 3.26
N PHE A 93 -11.87 -17.94 4.27
CA PHE A 93 -12.13 -18.99 5.25
C PHE A 93 -13.02 -20.09 4.67
N ALA A 94 -14.07 -19.71 3.93
CA ALA A 94 -14.98 -20.65 3.29
C ALA A 94 -14.30 -21.47 2.17
N GLY A 95 -13.34 -20.87 1.47
CA GLY A 95 -12.56 -21.51 0.42
C GLY A 95 -11.34 -22.30 0.89
N ALA A 96 -10.98 -22.24 2.18
CA ALA A 96 -9.79 -22.88 2.70
C ALA A 96 -10.05 -24.32 3.16
N PRO A 97 -9.04 -25.22 3.09
CA PRO A 97 -9.12 -26.55 3.69
C PRO A 97 -9.30 -26.54 5.21
N ARG A 98 -8.99 -25.40 5.85
CA ARG A 98 -9.15 -25.13 7.26
C ARG A 98 -9.80 -23.76 7.40
N ASP A 99 -11.04 -23.74 7.84
CA ASP A 99 -11.85 -22.53 8.04
C ASP A 99 -11.54 -21.82 9.37
N ASP A 100 -10.82 -22.47 10.27
CA ASP A 100 -10.42 -21.94 11.58
C ASP A 100 -9.16 -21.06 11.56
N LEU A 101 -8.45 -21.00 10.42
CA LEU A 101 -7.18 -20.30 10.28
C LEU A 101 -7.14 -19.47 8.99
N MET A 102 -6.51 -18.29 9.07
CA MET A 102 -6.26 -17.48 7.87
C MET A 102 -5.22 -18.18 6.98
N PRO A 103 -5.48 -18.37 5.67
CA PRO A 103 -4.51 -18.97 4.77
C PRO A 103 -3.20 -18.18 4.73
N TYR A 104 -2.07 -18.88 4.71
CA TYR A 104 -0.76 -18.24 4.66
C TYR A 104 -0.59 -17.32 3.43
N SER A 105 -1.21 -17.66 2.30
CA SER A 105 -1.21 -16.81 1.10
C SER A 105 -1.87 -15.44 1.33
N ILE A 106 -2.90 -15.37 2.18
CA ILE A 106 -3.55 -14.10 2.54
C ILE A 106 -2.61 -13.27 3.42
N LEU A 107 -1.93 -13.90 4.38
CA LEU A 107 -0.93 -13.22 5.21
C LEU A 107 0.25 -12.69 4.39
N MET A 108 0.69 -13.43 3.37
CA MET A 108 1.75 -13.00 2.46
C MET A 108 1.32 -11.87 1.52
N GLU A 109 0.05 -11.79 1.15
CA GLU A 109 -0.47 -10.69 0.33
C GLU A 109 -0.61 -9.38 1.13
N ILE A 110 -0.85 -9.48 2.45
CA ILE A 110 -0.90 -8.32 3.35
C ILE A 110 0.50 -7.69 3.56
N ALA A 111 1.57 -8.48 3.45
CA ALA A 111 2.94 -8.12 3.83
C ALA A 111 3.80 -7.64 2.65
#